data_AF-A0A8H6V0M5-F1
#
_entry.id   AF-A0A8H6V0M5-F1
#
_cell.length_a   1.000
_cell.length_b   1.000
_cell.length_c   1.000
_cell.angle_alpha   90.00
_cell.angle_beta   90.00
_cell.angle_gamma   90.00
#
_symmetry.space_group_name_H-M   'P 1'
#
loop_
_entity.id
_entity.type
_entity.pdbx_description
1 polymer ?
#
loop_
_entity_poly.entity_id
_entity_poly.type
_entity_poly.pdbx_seq_one_letter_code
_entity_poly.pdbx_strand_id
1 'polypeptide(L)'
;MGPKVESSWLDIGVGENDRLFVQDHGRLKQLVLELANKSQQSPMLSIFFGRKTKDTALQALFPQNNIRRTKAASTIGLHSDIISAKTEAPMLFTDSKIESPLDRASRPQSAPGMVDHPIPWGSGSVRDGLQFVYARLIFLFTNLICIFGKDFSDLEEVAQFLVNCVRYQWPSTLPLAIQPRVIVVLDEGLERRGHASTTTRFFRKLSKVNPIQMSQSFSAINMIYLEQQETLGSTQYNRLRTWIKDHQRNVQIARKESWSTLNAIHLVSLFDIAMKQFSSGVTSPFNFVKATQEQLPVSPGLSQHFSSYLKAITKAGCQLDTLISTTASALVMDNFPPGMPCTYTLYDN
;
A
#
# COMPACT_ATOMS: atom_id res chain seq x y z
N MET A 1 -20.70 -7.98 26.98
CA MET A 1 -20.09 -6.99 26.05
C MET A 1 -18.99 -7.73 25.30
N GLY A 2 -19.09 -7.89 23.98
CA GLY A 2 -18.03 -8.55 23.20
C GLY A 2 -16.80 -7.64 23.11
N PRO A 3 -15.58 -8.20 22.99
CA PRO A 3 -14.36 -7.41 22.82
C PRO A 3 -14.52 -6.54 21.57
N LYS A 4 -14.31 -5.23 21.74
CA LYS A 4 -14.34 -4.27 20.63
C LYS A 4 -13.11 -4.56 19.78
N VAL A 5 -13.29 -5.06 18.56
CA VAL A 5 -12.17 -5.26 17.63
C VAL A 5 -11.62 -3.88 17.29
N GLU A 6 -10.44 -3.58 17.83
CA GLU A 6 -9.74 -2.33 17.57
C GLU A 6 -9.25 -2.35 16.12
N SER A 7 -9.69 -1.37 15.33
CA SER A 7 -9.32 -1.22 13.92
C SER A 7 -8.46 0.02 13.68
N SER A 8 -8.11 0.75 14.74
CA SER A 8 -7.26 1.93 14.65
C SER A 8 -5.85 1.52 14.23
N TRP A 9 -5.34 2.09 13.14
CA TRP A 9 -3.98 1.78 12.67
C TRP A 9 -3.04 2.96 12.85
N LEU A 10 -3.28 4.06 12.13
CA LEU A 10 -2.45 5.25 12.20
C LEU A 10 -3.30 6.47 12.49
N ASP A 11 -2.75 7.38 13.28
CA ASP A 11 -3.29 8.72 13.49
C ASP A 11 -2.22 9.79 13.34
N ILE A 12 -2.63 11.05 13.32
CA ILE A 12 -1.71 12.19 13.33
C ILE A 12 -1.95 13.00 14.58
N GLY A 13 -0.91 13.08 15.39
CA GLY A 13 -0.88 13.91 16.58
C GLY A 13 -0.07 15.19 16.37
N VAL A 14 -0.35 16.17 17.23
CA VAL A 14 0.42 17.41 17.34
C VAL A 14 1.09 17.38 18.72
N GLY A 15 2.42 17.39 18.75
CA GLY A 15 3.21 17.43 19.97
C GLY A 15 3.30 18.83 20.57
N GLU A 16 3.95 18.95 21.73
CA GLU A 16 4.04 20.21 22.51
C GLU A 16 4.71 21.37 21.75
N ASN A 17 5.54 21.08 20.74
CA ASN A 17 6.24 22.06 19.92
C ASN A 17 5.58 22.30 18.54
N ASP A 18 4.27 22.04 18.42
CA ASP A 18 3.52 22.02 17.15
C ASP A 18 4.13 21.09 16.09
N ARG A 19 4.95 20.13 16.53
CA ARG A 19 5.55 19.12 15.66
C ARG A 19 4.56 18.00 15.45
N LEU A 20 4.30 17.70 14.19
CA LEU A 20 3.44 16.59 13.81
C LEU A 20 4.17 15.25 14.02
N PHE A 21 3.41 14.26 14.45
CA PHE A 21 3.86 12.88 14.54
C PHE A 21 2.79 11.93 14.02
N VAL A 22 3.22 10.78 13.51
CA VAL A 22 2.36 9.63 13.21
C VAL A 22 2.27 8.78 14.44
N GLN A 23 1.07 8.53 14.92
CA GLN A 23 0.83 7.60 16.02
C GLN A 23 0.50 6.22 15.44
N ASP A 24 1.38 5.24 15.63
CA ASP A 24 1.16 3.85 15.23
C ASP A 24 0.54 3.04 16.37
N HIS A 25 -0.64 2.49 16.13
CA HIS A 25 -1.36 1.62 17.06
C HIS A 25 -0.94 0.14 16.97
N GLY A 26 -0.03 -0.21 16.07
CA GLY A 26 0.47 -1.57 15.88
C GLY A 26 -0.52 -2.51 15.18
N ARG A 27 -1.61 -2.00 14.61
CA ARG A 27 -2.69 -2.81 14.03
C ARG A 27 -2.24 -3.69 12.86
N LEU A 28 -1.31 -3.22 12.03
CA LEU A 28 -0.76 -4.04 10.94
C LEU A 28 -0.06 -5.30 11.49
N LYS A 29 0.73 -5.15 12.55
CA LYS A 29 1.40 -6.28 13.23
C LYS A 29 0.37 -7.25 13.80
N GLN A 30 -0.66 -6.74 14.47
CA GLN A 30 -1.74 -7.57 15.01
C GLN A 30 -2.46 -8.36 13.90
N LEU A 31 -2.84 -7.72 12.80
CA LEU A 31 -3.52 -8.40 11.69
C LEU A 31 -2.65 -9.49 11.07
N VAL A 32 -1.35 -9.24 10.88
CA VAL A 32 -0.43 -10.27 10.41
C VAL A 32 -0.30 -11.39 11.44
N LEU A 33 -0.35 -11.11 12.75
CA LEU A 33 -0.33 -12.15 13.77
C LEU A 33 -1.58 -13.05 13.75
N GLU A 34 -2.73 -12.49 13.34
CA GLU A 34 -4.02 -13.18 13.21
C GLU A 34 -4.13 -14.05 11.93
N LEU A 35 -3.24 -13.89 10.95
CA LEU A 35 -3.25 -14.66 9.71
C LEU A 35 -2.89 -16.14 9.93
N ALA A 36 -3.53 -17.02 9.15
CA ALA A 36 -3.40 -18.46 9.28
C ALA A 36 -1.98 -18.97 8.95
N ASN A 37 -1.36 -18.42 7.90
CA ASN A 37 -0.02 -18.81 7.46
C ASN A 37 0.78 -17.60 6.94
N LYS A 38 1.46 -16.92 7.87
CA LYS A 38 2.11 -15.62 7.65
C LYS A 38 3.26 -15.66 6.64
N SER A 39 3.93 -16.80 6.48
CA SER A 39 5.07 -16.97 5.58
C SER A 39 4.65 -17.33 4.14
N GLN A 40 3.48 -17.94 3.97
CA GLN A 40 2.95 -18.33 2.66
C GLN A 40 1.90 -17.36 2.12
N GLN A 41 1.18 -16.65 2.99
CA GLN A 41 0.19 -15.67 2.58
C GLN A 41 0.86 -14.35 2.19
N SER A 42 0.40 -13.78 1.07
CA SER A 42 0.89 -12.53 0.48
C SER A 42 -0.21 -11.47 0.47
N PRO A 43 -0.37 -10.69 1.57
CA PRO A 43 -1.49 -9.77 1.71
C PRO A 43 -1.51 -8.67 0.66
N MET A 44 -2.71 -8.17 0.37
CA MET A 44 -2.95 -7.06 -0.55
C MET A 44 -3.60 -5.91 0.19
N LEU A 45 -2.99 -4.72 0.14
CA LEU A 45 -3.51 -3.53 0.81
C LEU A 45 -4.32 -2.66 -0.16
N SER A 46 -5.55 -2.36 0.20
CA SER A 46 -6.45 -1.48 -0.55
C SER A 46 -6.93 -0.32 0.32
N ILE A 47 -6.82 0.90 -0.19
CA ILE A 47 -7.25 2.10 0.53
C ILE A 47 -8.59 2.56 -0.01
N PHE A 48 -9.54 2.87 0.87
CA PHE A 48 -10.82 3.46 0.49
C PHE A 48 -10.98 4.85 1.10
N PHE A 49 -11.12 5.85 0.23
CA PHE A 49 -11.25 7.27 0.57
C PHE A 49 -12.66 7.79 0.35
N GLY A 50 -13.21 8.45 1.37
CA GLY A 50 -14.53 9.06 1.31
C GLY A 50 -15.21 9.14 2.68
N ARG A 51 -16.50 9.42 2.65
CA ARG A 51 -17.40 9.64 3.79
C ARG A 51 -18.59 8.69 3.71
N LYS A 52 -19.81 9.20 3.50
CA LYS A 52 -21.05 8.42 3.60
C LYS A 52 -21.19 7.40 2.47
N THR A 53 -20.81 7.77 1.25
CA THR A 53 -20.87 6.89 0.08
C THR A 53 -19.88 5.75 0.24
N LYS A 54 -18.64 6.05 0.64
CA LYS A 54 -17.65 5.04 1.03
C LYS A 54 -18.17 4.10 2.12
N ASP A 55 -18.70 4.63 3.23
CA ASP A 55 -19.19 3.80 4.35
C ASP A 55 -20.30 2.82 3.89
N THR A 56 -21.14 3.25 2.95
CA THR A 56 -22.19 2.41 2.34
C THR A 56 -21.59 1.38 1.40
N ALA A 57 -20.64 1.78 0.55
CA ALA A 57 -19.95 0.89 -0.37
C ALA A 57 -19.16 -0.20 0.36
N LEU A 58 -18.43 0.16 1.43
CA LEU A 58 -17.67 -0.80 2.24
C LEU A 58 -18.59 -1.86 2.88
N GLN A 59 -19.79 -1.48 3.33
CA GLN A 59 -20.79 -2.45 3.81
C GLN A 59 -21.25 -3.40 2.71
N ALA A 60 -21.45 -2.88 1.50
CA ALA A 60 -21.83 -3.71 0.36
C ALA A 60 -20.68 -4.59 -0.14
N LEU A 61 -19.42 -4.14 -0.06
CA LEU A 61 -18.24 -4.89 -0.50
C LEU A 61 -17.81 -5.96 0.53
N PHE A 62 -17.85 -5.63 1.82
CA PHE A 62 -17.40 -6.47 2.93
C PHE A 62 -18.52 -6.69 3.97
N PRO A 63 -19.63 -7.36 3.59
CA PRO A 63 -20.81 -7.49 4.45
C PRO A 63 -20.55 -8.25 5.76
N GLN A 64 -19.55 -9.14 5.79
CA GLN A 64 -19.22 -9.95 6.97
C GLN A 64 -18.38 -9.19 8.00
N ASN A 65 -17.70 -8.11 7.61
CA ASN A 65 -16.75 -7.39 8.44
C ASN A 65 -17.41 -6.50 9.52
N ASN A 66 -18.74 -6.34 9.51
CA ASN A 66 -19.48 -5.52 10.49
C ASN A 66 -18.91 -4.09 10.66
N ILE A 67 -18.48 -3.47 9.56
CA ILE A 67 -17.68 -2.23 9.54
C ILE A 67 -18.28 -1.09 10.39
N ARG A 68 -19.62 -0.96 10.45
CA ARG A 68 -20.30 0.04 11.30
C ARG A 68 -19.97 -0.10 12.79
N ARG A 69 -19.82 -1.34 13.29
CA ARG A 69 -19.53 -1.64 14.69
C ARG A 69 -18.05 -1.56 15.02
N THR A 70 -17.20 -1.78 14.02
CA THR A 70 -15.73 -1.78 14.15
C THR A 70 -15.11 -0.50 13.63
N LYS A 71 -15.83 0.63 13.64
CA LYS A 71 -15.30 1.88 13.09
C LYS A 71 -14.07 2.32 13.89
N ALA A 72 -12.98 2.61 13.18
CA ALA A 72 -11.74 3.04 13.80
C ALA A 72 -11.93 4.37 14.53
N ALA A 73 -11.23 4.51 15.66
CA ALA A 73 -11.19 5.79 16.38
C ALA A 73 -10.13 6.72 15.77
N SER A 74 -9.08 6.15 15.17
CA SER A 74 -8.01 6.89 14.50
C SER A 74 -8.42 7.41 13.11
N THR A 75 -7.59 8.31 12.57
CA THR A 75 -7.76 8.85 11.21
C THR A 75 -7.69 7.76 10.12
N ILE A 76 -6.82 6.77 10.31
CA ILE A 76 -6.64 5.66 9.38
C ILE A 76 -6.95 4.35 10.10
N GLY A 77 -8.09 3.74 9.74
CA GLY A 77 -8.44 2.40 10.20
C GLY A 77 -7.88 1.32 9.28
N LEU A 78 -7.52 0.16 9.82
CA LEU A 78 -7.08 -1.01 9.06
C LEU A 78 -7.89 -2.25 9.45
N HIS A 79 -8.41 -2.92 8.43
CA HIS A 79 -9.23 -4.11 8.53
C HIS A 79 -8.65 -5.24 7.68
N SER A 80 -8.94 -6.49 8.07
CA SER A 80 -8.74 -7.66 7.21
C SER A 80 -10.10 -8.17 6.75
N ASP A 81 -10.26 -8.41 5.45
CA ASP A 81 -11.48 -9.02 4.90
C ASP A 81 -11.60 -10.47 5.39
N ILE A 82 -12.72 -10.75 6.07
CA ILE A 82 -12.95 -12.05 6.71
C ILE A 82 -13.01 -13.17 5.68
N ILE A 83 -13.53 -12.89 4.48
CA ILE A 83 -13.73 -13.88 3.43
C ILE A 83 -12.38 -14.30 2.85
N SER A 84 -11.48 -13.35 2.57
CA SER A 84 -10.15 -13.63 2.02
C SER A 84 -9.09 -13.94 3.06
N ALA A 85 -9.36 -13.82 4.37
CA ALA A 85 -8.36 -14.02 5.44
C ALA A 85 -7.59 -15.36 5.37
N LYS A 86 -8.20 -16.42 4.82
CA LYS A 86 -7.60 -17.75 4.67
C LYS A 86 -7.05 -18.06 3.27
N THR A 87 -7.16 -17.15 2.32
CA THR A 87 -6.63 -17.37 0.96
C THR A 87 -5.13 -17.11 0.92
N GLU A 88 -4.46 -17.49 -0.18
CA GLU A 88 -3.03 -17.17 -0.40
C GLU A 88 -2.75 -15.66 -0.39
N ALA A 89 -3.76 -14.83 -0.65
CA ALA A 89 -3.61 -13.39 -0.74
C ALA A 89 -4.76 -12.68 -0.01
N PRO A 90 -4.68 -12.62 1.33
CA PRO A 90 -5.71 -11.99 2.13
C PRO A 90 -5.78 -10.48 1.83
N MET A 91 -6.99 -9.95 1.73
CA MET A 91 -7.20 -8.52 1.50
C MET A 91 -7.18 -7.78 2.83
N LEU A 92 -6.28 -6.82 2.94
CA LEU A 92 -6.28 -5.80 3.97
C LEU A 92 -6.86 -4.53 3.36
N PHE A 93 -7.70 -3.81 4.09
CA PHE A 93 -8.25 -2.56 3.60
C PHE A 93 -8.33 -1.48 4.65
N THR A 94 -8.16 -0.23 4.19
CA THR A 94 -8.29 0.93 5.07
C THR A 94 -9.65 1.61 4.92
N ASP A 95 -10.17 2.06 6.05
CA ASP A 95 -11.28 3.01 6.13
C ASP A 95 -10.66 4.40 6.39
N SER A 96 -10.42 5.14 5.30
CA SER A 96 -9.67 6.39 5.32
C SER A 96 -10.54 7.59 4.96
N LYS A 97 -10.23 8.74 5.56
CA LYS A 97 -10.77 10.05 5.18
C LYS A 97 -9.61 10.93 4.72
N ILE A 98 -9.81 11.68 3.63
CA ILE A 98 -8.80 12.62 3.11
C ILE A 98 -8.72 13.88 3.97
N GLU A 99 -9.86 14.28 4.54
CA GLU A 99 -9.95 15.37 5.50
C GLU A 99 -9.87 14.79 6.92
N SER A 100 -8.84 15.18 7.67
CA SER A 100 -8.93 15.16 9.13
C SER A 100 -10.09 16.08 9.51
N PRO A 101 -10.97 15.71 10.45
CA PRO A 101 -11.73 16.72 11.16
C PRO A 101 -10.71 17.74 11.68
N LEU A 102 -10.82 18.99 11.21
CA LEU A 102 -9.90 20.08 11.54
C LEU A 102 -9.75 20.32 13.05
N ASP A 103 -10.58 19.67 13.88
CA ASP A 103 -10.72 19.91 15.31
C ASP A 103 -10.30 18.72 16.22
N ARG A 104 -9.68 17.67 15.68
CA ARG A 104 -9.21 16.51 16.48
C ARG A 104 -7.76 16.13 16.24
N ALA A 105 -6.85 17.11 16.19
CA ALA A 105 -5.50 16.81 16.65
C ALA A 105 -5.63 16.44 18.14
N SER A 106 -5.84 15.16 18.42
CA SER A 106 -5.97 14.68 19.80
C SER A 106 -4.61 14.89 20.45
N ARG A 107 -4.58 15.64 21.56
CA ARG A 107 -3.41 15.64 22.44
C ARG A 107 -3.07 14.18 22.79
N PRO A 108 -1.79 13.81 22.84
CA PRO A 108 -1.36 12.43 22.99
C PRO A 108 -2.07 11.78 24.18
N GLN A 109 -2.96 10.83 23.90
CA GLN A 109 -3.30 9.80 24.88
C GLN A 109 -2.40 8.63 24.53
N SER A 110 -1.21 8.63 25.12
CA SER A 110 -0.30 7.49 25.02
C SER A 110 -0.95 6.29 25.71
N ALA A 111 -1.60 5.43 24.93
CA ALA A 111 -2.01 4.12 25.40
C ALA A 111 -0.80 3.16 25.35
N PRO A 112 -0.75 2.14 26.22
CA PRO A 112 0.31 1.14 26.19
C PRO A 112 0.40 0.46 24.82
N GLY A 113 1.58 0.50 24.19
CA GLY A 113 1.84 -0.14 22.89
C GLY A 113 1.72 0.77 21.67
N MET A 114 1.33 2.03 21.83
CA MET A 114 1.41 3.03 20.76
C MET A 114 2.83 3.56 20.60
N VAL A 115 3.26 3.79 19.35
CA VAL A 115 4.57 4.37 19.03
C VAL A 115 4.39 5.64 18.22
N ASP A 116 4.98 6.73 18.71
CA ASP A 116 4.93 8.02 18.03
C ASP A 116 6.18 8.19 17.15
N HIS A 117 5.94 8.52 15.88
CA HIS A 117 6.95 8.67 14.84
C HIS A 117 6.95 10.10 14.33
N PRO A 118 8.05 10.87 14.45
CA PRO A 118 8.06 12.27 14.04
C PRO A 118 7.82 12.42 12.53
N ILE A 119 7.14 13.51 12.13
CA ILE A 119 7.03 13.94 10.74
C ILE A 119 8.03 15.09 10.54
N PRO A 120 9.24 14.82 10.01
CA PRO A 120 10.28 15.85 9.85
C PRO A 120 10.05 16.78 8.65
N TRP A 121 8.99 16.54 7.88
CA TRP A 121 8.68 17.19 6.62
C TRP A 121 7.89 18.48 6.89
N GLY A 122 8.60 19.62 6.83
CA GLY A 122 8.02 20.92 7.18
C GLY A 122 6.82 21.32 6.33
N SER A 123 5.71 21.64 7.00
CA SER A 123 4.58 22.56 6.69
C SER A 123 3.32 21.98 7.36
N GLY A 124 2.71 22.67 8.31
CA GLY A 124 1.75 23.76 8.04
C GLY A 124 0.33 23.36 8.49
N SER A 125 0.00 22.05 8.47
CA SER A 125 -1.27 21.53 9.00
C SER A 125 -1.26 20.00 9.17
N VAL A 126 -2.18 19.46 9.98
CA VAL A 126 -2.44 18.01 10.11
C VAL A 126 -2.75 17.37 8.75
N ARG A 127 -3.42 18.12 7.85
CA ARG A 127 -3.77 17.66 6.50
C ARG A 127 -2.55 17.39 5.63
N ASP A 128 -1.54 18.26 5.70
CA ASP A 128 -0.30 18.08 4.94
C ASP A 128 0.49 16.89 5.48
N GLY A 129 0.56 16.76 6.82
CA GLY A 129 1.07 15.55 7.49
C GLY A 129 0.41 14.28 6.98
N LEU A 130 -0.92 14.27 6.82
CA LEU A 130 -1.67 13.13 6.32
C LEU A 130 -1.36 12.80 4.87
N GLN A 131 -1.18 13.82 4.03
CA GLN A 131 -0.77 13.62 2.65
C GLN A 131 0.65 13.05 2.57
N PHE A 132 1.58 13.48 3.44
CA PHE A 132 2.90 12.87 3.52
C PHE A 132 2.83 11.40 3.93
N VAL A 133 2.01 11.05 4.92
CA VAL A 133 1.82 9.65 5.37
C VAL A 133 1.28 8.78 4.24
N TYR A 134 0.24 9.22 3.53
CA TYR A 134 -0.28 8.46 2.40
C TYR A 134 0.76 8.32 1.28
N ALA A 135 1.34 9.44 0.82
CA ALA A 135 2.19 9.46 -0.36
C ALA A 135 3.56 8.79 -0.16
N ARG A 136 4.15 8.93 1.04
CA ARG A 136 5.53 8.46 1.30
C ARG A 136 5.61 7.15 2.07
N LEU A 137 4.53 6.72 2.72
CA LEU A 137 4.54 5.51 3.53
C LEU A 137 3.50 4.50 3.05
N ILE A 138 2.21 4.84 3.12
CA ILE A 138 1.15 3.84 2.89
C ILE A 138 1.09 3.42 1.42
N PHE A 139 1.25 4.35 0.48
CA PHE A 139 1.18 4.04 -0.95
C PHE A 139 2.30 3.11 -1.43
N LEU A 140 3.44 3.04 -0.72
CA LEU A 140 4.51 2.08 -1.02
C LEU A 140 4.03 0.62 -0.97
N PHE A 141 3.04 0.34 -0.11
CA PHE A 141 2.52 -1.00 0.13
C PHE A 141 1.12 -1.22 -0.46
N THR A 142 0.54 -0.18 -1.07
CA THR A 142 -0.84 -0.19 -1.55
C THR A 142 -0.94 -0.72 -2.97
N ASN A 143 -1.95 -1.55 -3.23
CA ASN A 143 -2.26 -2.08 -4.55
C ASN A 143 -3.41 -1.34 -5.24
N LEU A 144 -4.34 -0.84 -4.43
CA LEU A 144 -5.54 -0.16 -4.91
C LEU A 144 -5.84 1.06 -4.04
N ILE A 145 -6.13 2.19 -4.69
CA ILE A 145 -6.64 3.40 -4.07
C ILE A 145 -8.02 3.66 -4.66
N CYS A 146 -9.06 3.48 -3.87
CA CYS A 146 -10.45 3.67 -4.27
C CYS A 146 -10.99 4.97 -3.66
N ILE A 147 -11.37 5.94 -4.49
CA ILE A 147 -11.85 7.26 -4.07
C ILE A 147 -13.31 7.42 -4.46
N PHE A 148 -14.20 7.66 -3.49
CA PHE A 148 -15.62 7.88 -3.75
C PHE A 148 -15.89 9.36 -4.04
N GLY A 149 -15.98 9.73 -5.33
CA GLY A 149 -16.07 11.12 -5.78
C GLY A 149 -17.27 11.89 -5.23
N LYS A 150 -18.40 11.22 -4.97
CA LYS A 150 -19.63 11.82 -4.39
C LYS A 150 -19.43 12.33 -2.95
N ASP A 151 -18.40 11.84 -2.26
CA ASP A 151 -18.09 12.28 -0.90
C ASP A 151 -17.24 13.57 -0.85
N PHE A 152 -16.85 14.11 -2.00
CA PHE A 152 -16.09 15.36 -2.17
C PHE A 152 -17.00 16.46 -2.71
N SER A 153 -16.64 17.73 -2.50
CA SER A 153 -17.41 18.85 -3.05
C SER A 153 -17.31 18.91 -4.57
N ASP A 154 -16.15 18.57 -5.11
CA ASP A 154 -15.91 18.46 -6.54
C ASP A 154 -14.82 17.43 -6.86
N LEU A 155 -14.72 17.01 -8.13
CA LEU A 155 -13.67 16.10 -8.58
C LEU A 155 -12.30 16.78 -8.71
N GLU A 156 -12.25 18.10 -8.79
CA GLU A 156 -10.98 18.82 -8.88
C GLU A 156 -10.19 18.74 -7.56
N GLU A 157 -10.88 18.62 -6.42
CA GLU A 157 -10.32 18.33 -5.10
C GLU A 157 -9.66 16.96 -5.08
N VAL A 158 -10.32 15.94 -5.65
CA VAL A 158 -9.74 14.59 -5.81
C VAL A 158 -8.50 14.64 -6.70
N ALA A 159 -8.57 15.35 -7.83
CA ALA A 159 -7.42 15.53 -8.71
C ALA A 159 -6.28 16.25 -7.98
N GLN A 160 -6.57 17.30 -7.21
CA GLN A 160 -5.58 18.05 -6.46
C GLN A 160 -4.92 17.20 -5.38
N PHE A 161 -5.68 16.35 -4.69
CA PHE A 161 -5.14 15.37 -3.75
C PHE A 161 -4.14 14.42 -4.42
N LEU A 162 -4.50 13.85 -5.57
CA LEU A 162 -3.61 12.97 -6.34
C LEU A 162 -2.36 13.71 -6.81
N VAL A 163 -2.51 14.94 -7.32
CA VAL A 163 -1.38 15.80 -7.72
C VAL A 163 -0.43 16.07 -6.54
N ASN A 164 -0.97 16.37 -5.36
CA ASN A 164 -0.16 16.57 -4.16
C ASN A 164 0.57 15.29 -3.76
N CYS A 165 -0.12 14.15 -3.81
CA CYS A 165 0.51 12.86 -3.53
C CYS A 165 1.68 12.61 -4.47
N VAL A 166 1.54 12.80 -5.78
CA VAL A 166 2.66 12.63 -6.73
C VAL A 166 3.82 13.58 -6.44
N ARG A 167 3.53 14.82 -6.03
CA ARG A 167 4.57 15.81 -5.68
C ARG A 167 5.32 15.47 -4.40
N TYR A 168 4.64 14.83 -3.44
CA TYR A 168 5.23 14.41 -2.18
C TYR A 168 5.86 13.03 -2.27
N GLN A 169 5.37 12.18 -3.15
CA GLN A 169 5.80 10.80 -3.30
C GLN A 169 7.21 10.73 -3.85
N TRP A 170 7.92 9.72 -3.37
CA TRP A 170 9.18 9.31 -3.95
C TRP A 170 8.91 8.04 -4.73
N PRO A 171 9.42 7.94 -5.97
CA PRO A 171 9.20 6.75 -6.78
C PRO A 171 9.71 5.54 -6.02
N SER A 172 8.88 4.50 -5.89
CA SER A 172 9.33 3.21 -5.35
C SER A 172 10.27 2.54 -6.36
N THR A 173 11.24 1.75 -5.88
CA THR A 173 12.10 0.94 -6.76
C THR A 173 11.37 -0.27 -7.35
N LEU A 174 10.11 -0.51 -6.98
CA LEU A 174 9.31 -1.59 -7.54
C LEU A 174 8.91 -1.29 -9.00
N PRO A 175 8.78 -2.33 -9.83
CA PRO A 175 8.25 -2.22 -11.19
C PRO A 175 6.95 -1.42 -11.27
N LEU A 176 6.80 -0.64 -12.35
CA LEU A 176 5.63 0.20 -12.60
C LEU A 176 4.31 -0.58 -12.54
N ALA A 177 4.31 -1.85 -12.96
CA ALA A 177 3.14 -2.72 -12.94
C ALA A 177 2.58 -3.00 -11.53
N ILE A 178 3.38 -2.78 -10.49
CA ILE A 178 3.02 -3.04 -9.08
C ILE A 178 2.62 -1.76 -8.36
N GLN A 179 2.87 -0.59 -8.96
CA GLN A 179 2.44 0.70 -8.39
C GLN A 179 0.92 0.71 -8.19
N PRO A 180 0.41 1.41 -7.15
CA PRO A 180 -1.00 1.41 -6.85
C PRO A 180 -1.83 1.86 -8.05
N ARG A 181 -2.97 1.18 -8.28
CA ARG A 181 -3.99 1.68 -9.21
C ARG A 181 -4.96 2.57 -8.47
N VAL A 182 -5.33 3.68 -9.08
CA VAL A 182 -6.39 4.56 -8.58
C VAL A 182 -7.69 4.25 -9.32
N ILE A 183 -8.77 4.12 -8.56
CA ILE A 183 -10.13 4.11 -9.10
C ILE A 183 -10.92 5.25 -8.45
N VAL A 184 -11.58 6.05 -9.27
CA VAL A 184 -12.52 7.08 -8.82
C VAL A 184 -13.93 6.58 -9.10
N VAL A 185 -14.71 6.39 -8.05
CA VAL A 185 -16.08 5.88 -8.10
C VAL A 185 -17.04 7.05 -8.17
N LEU A 186 -17.86 7.07 -9.23
CA LEU A 186 -18.80 8.13 -9.58
C LEU A 186 -20.21 7.56 -9.66
N ASP A 187 -21.22 8.43 -9.57
CA ASP A 187 -22.64 8.09 -9.76
C ASP A 187 -23.02 8.45 -11.21
N GLU A 188 -23.69 7.55 -11.94
CA GLU A 188 -24.10 7.79 -13.33
C GLU A 188 -24.94 9.07 -13.53
N GLY A 189 -25.66 9.50 -12.48
CA GLY A 189 -26.45 10.73 -12.53
C GLY A 189 -25.63 12.02 -12.67
N LEU A 190 -24.31 11.96 -12.45
CA LEU A 190 -23.43 13.12 -12.59
C LEU A 190 -23.30 13.54 -14.06
N GLU A 191 -23.12 12.61 -15.00
CA GLU A 191 -22.90 12.92 -16.42
C GLU A 191 -24.13 13.54 -17.11
N ARG A 192 -25.36 13.12 -16.74
CA ARG A 192 -26.62 13.59 -17.37
C ARG A 192 -26.95 15.06 -17.10
N ARG A 193 -26.28 15.70 -16.14
CA ARG A 193 -26.55 17.10 -15.73
C ARG A 193 -25.52 18.11 -16.27
N GLY A 194 -24.88 17.81 -17.41
CA GLY A 194 -23.89 18.70 -18.07
C GLY A 194 -22.42 18.53 -17.64
N HIS A 195 -22.04 17.36 -17.09
CA HIS A 195 -20.74 17.13 -16.43
C HIS A 195 -19.64 16.51 -17.30
N ALA A 196 -19.80 16.39 -18.63
CA ALA A 196 -18.66 16.12 -19.52
C ALA A 196 -17.50 17.12 -19.27
N SER A 197 -17.82 18.32 -18.79
CA SER A 197 -16.87 19.33 -18.32
C SER A 197 -16.13 18.97 -17.02
N THR A 198 -16.72 18.20 -16.10
CA THR A 198 -16.13 17.88 -14.79
C THR A 198 -15.08 16.79 -14.89
N THR A 199 -15.35 15.71 -15.61
CA THR A 199 -14.36 14.65 -15.91
C THR A 199 -13.20 15.23 -16.73
N THR A 200 -13.49 16.10 -17.70
CA THR A 200 -12.46 16.83 -18.45
C THR A 200 -11.61 17.72 -17.54
N ARG A 201 -12.22 18.45 -16.60
CA ARG A 201 -11.48 19.26 -15.61
C ARG A 201 -10.59 18.42 -14.71
N PHE A 202 -11.05 17.26 -14.26
CA PHE A 202 -10.27 16.30 -13.48
C PHE A 202 -8.99 15.91 -14.22
N PHE A 203 -9.11 15.40 -15.44
CA PHE A 203 -7.94 14.98 -16.23
C PHE A 203 -7.05 16.15 -16.63
N ARG A 204 -7.62 17.32 -16.93
CA ARG A 204 -6.86 18.55 -17.19
C ARG A 204 -6.05 19.02 -15.97
N LYS A 205 -6.52 18.74 -14.76
CA LYS A 205 -5.77 19.04 -13.54
C LYS A 205 -4.63 18.05 -13.36
N LEU A 206 -4.88 16.76 -13.58
CA LEU A 206 -3.86 15.71 -13.54
C LEU A 206 -2.76 15.93 -14.58
N SER A 207 -3.10 16.43 -15.77
CA SER A 207 -2.14 16.71 -16.84
C SER A 207 -1.16 17.85 -16.53
N LYS A 208 -1.35 18.57 -15.41
CA LYS A 208 -0.38 19.56 -14.92
C LYS A 208 0.85 18.93 -14.28
N VAL A 209 0.80 17.64 -13.95
CA VAL A 209 1.92 16.88 -13.41
C VAL A 209 2.65 16.19 -14.54
N ASN A 210 3.97 16.05 -14.42
CA ASN A 210 4.77 15.34 -15.39
C ASN A 210 4.25 13.89 -15.57
N PRO A 211 3.97 13.44 -16.81
CA PRO A 211 3.46 12.08 -17.07
C PRO A 211 4.35 10.96 -16.51
N ILE A 212 5.67 11.16 -16.49
CA ILE A 212 6.65 10.21 -15.94
C ILE A 212 6.50 10.11 -14.41
N GLN A 213 6.33 11.24 -13.71
CA GLN A 213 6.12 11.23 -12.27
C GLN A 213 4.77 10.59 -11.90
N MET A 214 3.75 10.82 -12.73
CA MET A 214 2.43 10.22 -12.57
C MET A 214 2.50 8.70 -12.69
N SER A 215 3.15 8.18 -13.74
CA SER A 215 3.26 6.72 -13.96
C SER A 215 4.15 6.02 -12.94
N GLN A 216 5.16 6.71 -12.41
CA GLN A 216 5.98 6.23 -11.28
C GLN A 216 5.20 6.14 -9.97
N SER A 217 4.15 6.95 -9.80
CA SER A 217 3.33 7.00 -8.59
C SER A 217 2.14 6.04 -8.65
N PHE A 218 1.49 5.97 -9.81
CA PHE A 218 0.30 5.17 -10.04
C PHE A 218 0.39 4.43 -11.37
N SER A 219 0.06 3.13 -11.36
CA SER A 219 0.10 2.33 -12.60
C SER A 219 -1.06 2.64 -13.55
N ALA A 220 -2.20 3.09 -13.02
CA ALA A 220 -3.34 3.59 -13.80
C ALA A 220 -4.28 4.43 -12.92
N ILE A 221 -5.05 5.33 -13.54
CA ILE A 221 -6.15 6.07 -12.92
C ILE A 221 -7.41 5.82 -13.74
N ASN A 222 -8.37 5.10 -13.18
CA ASN A 222 -9.62 4.74 -13.84
C ASN A 222 -10.83 5.38 -13.16
N MET A 223 -11.92 5.55 -13.90
CA MET A 223 -13.22 5.96 -13.35
C MET A 223 -14.22 4.83 -13.51
N ILE A 224 -15.01 4.58 -12.46
CA ILE A 224 -16.10 3.60 -12.46
C ILE A 224 -17.39 4.32 -12.10
N TYR A 225 -18.39 4.21 -12.97
CA TYR A 225 -19.72 4.75 -12.73
C TYR A 225 -20.60 3.66 -12.11
N LEU A 226 -21.22 3.98 -10.98
CA LEU A 226 -22.21 3.15 -10.30
C LEU A 226 -23.58 3.37 -10.93
N GLU A 227 -24.25 2.28 -11.26
CA GLU A 227 -25.60 2.29 -11.80
C GLU A 227 -26.59 2.85 -10.77
N GLN A 228 -27.52 3.68 -11.22
CA GLN A 228 -28.68 4.11 -10.42
C GLN A 228 -29.80 3.07 -10.57
N GLN A 229 -29.74 1.99 -9.81
CA GLN A 229 -30.89 1.08 -9.71
C GLN A 229 -31.75 1.43 -8.49
N GLU A 230 -33.05 1.63 -8.72
CA GLU A 230 -34.08 1.84 -7.70
C GLU A 230 -34.42 0.56 -6.90
N THR A 231 -33.79 -0.59 -7.23
CA THR A 231 -34.10 -1.89 -6.63
C THR A 231 -32.90 -2.53 -5.91
N LEU A 232 -33.12 -2.85 -4.63
CA LEU A 232 -32.28 -3.63 -3.70
C LEU A 232 -30.75 -3.39 -3.71
N GLY A 233 -30.33 -2.25 -3.14
CA GLY A 233 -29.26 -2.02 -2.14
C GLY A 233 -27.86 -2.67 -2.20
N SER A 234 -27.62 -3.75 -2.94
CA SER A 234 -26.34 -4.50 -2.96
C SER A 234 -25.79 -4.72 -4.37
N THR A 235 -26.64 -4.75 -5.41
CA THR A 235 -26.22 -4.97 -6.81
C THR A 235 -25.45 -3.81 -7.39
N GLN A 236 -25.72 -2.58 -6.93
CA GLN A 236 -25.05 -1.35 -7.36
C GLN A 236 -23.51 -1.45 -7.27
N TYR A 237 -22.99 -2.18 -6.29
CA TYR A 237 -21.55 -2.32 -6.07
C TYR A 237 -20.96 -3.61 -6.68
N ASN A 238 -21.75 -4.41 -7.39
CA ASN A 238 -21.25 -5.64 -8.02
C ASN A 238 -20.18 -5.34 -9.07
N ARG A 239 -20.37 -4.31 -9.89
CA ARG A 239 -19.37 -3.87 -10.86
C ARG A 239 -18.04 -3.52 -10.18
N LEU A 240 -18.10 -2.75 -9.10
CA LEU A 240 -16.92 -2.39 -8.29
C LEU A 240 -16.29 -3.64 -7.66
N ARG A 241 -17.09 -4.56 -7.11
CA ARG A 241 -16.62 -5.81 -6.50
C ARG A 241 -15.89 -6.68 -7.51
N THR A 242 -16.44 -6.88 -8.70
CA THR A 242 -15.81 -7.66 -9.77
C THR A 242 -14.50 -7.00 -10.19
N TRP A 243 -14.51 -5.67 -10.39
CA TRP A 243 -13.30 -4.93 -10.75
C TRP A 243 -12.19 -5.10 -9.71
N ILE A 244 -12.51 -4.97 -8.41
CA ILE A 244 -11.54 -5.14 -7.32
C ILE A 244 -10.95 -6.55 -7.34
N LYS A 245 -11.78 -7.58 -7.50
CA LYS A 245 -11.32 -8.99 -7.56
C LYS A 245 -10.41 -9.24 -8.74
N ASP A 246 -10.75 -8.71 -9.91
CA ASP A 246 -9.94 -8.89 -11.12
C ASP A 246 -8.61 -8.13 -11.00
N HIS A 247 -8.64 -6.91 -10.46
CA HIS A 247 -7.42 -6.15 -10.16
C HIS A 247 -6.51 -6.90 -9.17
N GLN A 248 -7.08 -7.51 -8.14
CA GLN A 248 -6.31 -8.30 -7.17
C GLN A 248 -5.55 -9.45 -7.83
N ARG A 249 -6.23 -10.22 -8.70
CA ARG A 249 -5.60 -11.31 -9.46
C ARG A 249 -4.48 -10.79 -10.35
N ASN A 250 -4.72 -9.71 -11.08
CA ASN A 250 -3.74 -9.12 -11.99
C ASN A 250 -2.46 -8.66 -11.26
N VAL A 251 -2.62 -8.03 -10.09
CA VAL A 251 -1.47 -7.61 -9.28
C VAL A 251 -0.70 -8.80 -8.71
N GLN A 252 -1.38 -9.89 -8.33
CA GLN A 252 -0.70 -11.10 -7.89
C GLN A 252 0.13 -11.72 -9.01
N ILE A 253 -0.41 -11.79 -10.21
CA ILE A 253 0.32 -12.26 -11.40
C ILE A 253 1.55 -11.37 -11.63
N ALA A 254 1.36 -10.06 -11.69
CA ALA A 254 2.45 -9.11 -11.90
C ALA A 254 3.54 -9.22 -10.82
N ARG A 255 3.17 -9.40 -9.54
CA ARG A 255 4.12 -9.61 -8.43
C ARG A 255 4.90 -10.92 -8.55
N LYS A 256 4.26 -11.99 -9.03
CA LYS A 256 4.93 -13.28 -9.28
C LYS A 256 5.92 -13.16 -10.43
N GLU A 257 5.50 -12.57 -11.55
CA GLU A 257 6.34 -12.38 -12.74
C GLU A 257 7.55 -11.47 -12.49
N SER A 258 7.41 -10.51 -11.57
CA SER A 258 8.45 -9.55 -11.21
C SER A 258 9.20 -9.89 -9.93
N TRP A 259 9.02 -11.08 -9.36
CA TRP A 259 9.69 -11.54 -8.14
C TRP A 259 9.55 -10.58 -6.95
N SER A 260 8.43 -9.86 -6.91
CA SER A 260 8.14 -8.78 -5.95
C SER A 260 7.00 -9.17 -5.00
N THR A 261 6.85 -10.47 -4.74
CA THR A 261 5.83 -11.00 -3.84
C THR A 261 6.28 -10.83 -2.39
N LEU A 262 5.47 -10.10 -1.61
CA LEU A 262 5.73 -9.87 -0.19
C LEU A 262 4.75 -10.73 0.62
N ASN A 263 5.28 -11.67 1.40
CA ASN A 263 4.47 -12.36 2.39
C ASN A 263 4.12 -11.42 3.56
N ALA A 264 3.28 -11.89 4.47
CA ALA A 264 2.81 -11.06 5.59
C ALA A 264 3.94 -10.61 6.53
N ILE A 265 4.97 -11.45 6.72
CA ILE A 265 6.14 -11.13 7.56
C ILE A 265 6.98 -10.02 6.91
N HIS A 266 7.21 -10.12 5.60
CA HIS A 266 7.92 -9.10 4.82
C HIS A 266 7.15 -7.79 4.84
N LEU A 267 5.83 -7.82 4.68
CA LEU A 267 4.98 -6.63 4.71
C LEU A 267 5.17 -5.82 6.01
N VAL A 268 5.08 -6.48 7.17
CA VAL A 268 5.28 -5.82 8.47
C VAL A 268 6.72 -5.30 8.61
N SER A 269 7.70 -6.13 8.29
CA SER A 269 9.12 -5.78 8.48
C SER A 269 9.53 -4.60 7.60
N LEU A 270 9.10 -4.60 6.33
CA LEU A 270 9.37 -3.52 5.40
C LEU A 270 8.58 -2.25 5.75
N PHE A 271 7.35 -2.39 6.26
CA PHE A 271 6.58 -1.24 6.75
C PHE A 271 7.29 -0.56 7.93
N ASP A 272 7.83 -1.33 8.87
CA ASP A 272 8.61 -0.79 10.00
C ASP A 272 9.87 -0.05 9.53
N ILE A 273 10.60 -0.61 8.56
CA ILE A 273 11.79 0.04 7.97
C ILE A 273 11.37 1.33 7.25
N ALA A 274 10.29 1.30 6.46
CA ALA A 274 9.76 2.47 5.77
C ALA A 274 9.31 3.56 6.76
N MET A 275 8.68 3.18 7.87
CA MET A 275 8.27 4.11 8.93
C MET A 275 9.49 4.79 9.57
N LYS A 276 10.57 4.04 9.84
CA LYS A 276 11.83 4.60 10.36
C LYS A 276 12.45 5.58 9.36
N GLN A 277 12.54 5.21 8.08
CA GLN A 277 13.07 6.07 7.02
C GLN A 277 12.23 7.35 6.83
N PHE A 278 10.90 7.20 6.88
CA PHE A 278 9.97 8.31 6.84
C PHE A 278 10.19 9.29 8.00
N SER A 279 10.38 8.76 9.20
CA SER A 279 10.58 9.53 10.44
C SER A 279 11.95 10.21 10.50
N SER A 280 12.97 9.64 9.86
CA SER A 280 14.33 10.18 9.86
C SER A 280 14.54 11.33 8.87
N GLY A 281 13.54 11.64 8.04
CA GLY A 281 13.65 12.73 7.08
C GLY A 281 14.50 12.37 5.86
N VAL A 282 14.72 11.07 5.64
CA VAL A 282 15.49 10.59 4.49
C VAL A 282 14.69 10.86 3.24
N THR A 283 15.30 11.63 2.36
CA THR A 283 14.66 12.08 1.14
C THR A 283 14.67 10.95 0.12
N SER A 284 15.75 10.20 -0.09
CA SER A 284 15.85 9.17 -1.15
C SER A 284 14.66 8.19 -1.27
N PRO A 285 14.38 7.67 -2.50
CA PRO A 285 13.42 6.59 -2.75
C PRO A 285 13.51 5.42 -1.77
N PHE A 286 12.37 4.85 -1.39
CA PHE A 286 12.36 3.61 -0.62
C PHE A 286 12.79 2.45 -1.54
N ASN A 287 13.92 1.83 -1.21
CA ASN A 287 14.48 0.73 -1.97
C ASN A 287 14.21 -0.60 -1.25
N PHE A 288 13.28 -1.37 -1.81
CA PHE A 288 12.84 -2.64 -1.23
C PHE A 288 13.99 -3.65 -1.09
N VAL A 289 14.90 -3.70 -2.06
CA VAL A 289 16.04 -4.62 -2.05
C VAL A 289 17.03 -4.25 -0.94
N LYS A 290 17.35 -2.95 -0.79
CA LYS A 290 18.21 -2.48 0.30
C LYS A 290 17.57 -2.71 1.66
N ALA A 291 16.25 -2.51 1.76
CA ALA A 291 15.51 -2.71 3.01
C ALA A 291 15.51 -4.19 3.43
N THR A 292 15.35 -5.14 2.50
CA THR A 292 15.46 -6.57 2.83
C THR A 292 16.87 -6.98 3.25
N GLN A 293 17.89 -6.27 2.76
CA GLN A 293 19.30 -6.50 3.10
C GLN A 293 19.74 -5.85 4.42
N GLU A 294 18.93 -5.01 5.06
CA GLU A 294 19.30 -4.37 6.34
C GLU A 294 19.59 -5.41 7.43
N GLN A 295 18.91 -6.56 7.38
CA GLN A 295 19.11 -7.67 8.32
C GLN A 295 20.13 -8.72 7.83
N LEU A 296 20.49 -8.69 6.55
CA LEU A 296 21.41 -9.61 5.87
C LEU A 296 22.29 -8.82 4.89
N PRO A 297 23.28 -8.05 5.41
CA PRO A 297 24.08 -7.17 4.58
C PRO A 297 24.97 -7.97 3.62
N VAL A 298 25.04 -7.52 2.37
CA VAL A 298 25.95 -8.08 1.37
C VAL A 298 27.38 -7.94 1.88
N SER A 299 28.14 -9.04 1.86
CA SER A 299 29.54 -9.03 2.27
C SER A 299 30.33 -7.96 1.48
N PRO A 300 31.07 -7.05 2.15
CA PRO A 300 31.81 -5.99 1.48
C PRO A 300 32.90 -6.54 0.54
N GLY A 301 33.34 -7.79 0.75
CA GLY A 301 34.29 -8.48 -0.12
C GLY A 301 33.65 -9.18 -1.32
N LEU A 302 32.31 -9.19 -1.46
CA LEU A 302 31.62 -10.01 -2.47
C LEU A 302 32.15 -9.76 -3.88
N SER A 303 32.32 -8.49 -4.28
CA SER A 303 32.86 -8.16 -5.61
C SER A 303 34.27 -8.73 -5.84
N GLN A 304 35.12 -8.68 -4.81
CA GLN A 304 36.47 -9.23 -4.87
C GLN A 304 36.47 -10.76 -4.89
N HIS A 305 35.65 -11.40 -4.06
CA HIS A 305 35.48 -12.86 -4.05
C HIS A 305 34.91 -13.35 -5.39
N PHE A 306 33.93 -12.62 -5.94
CA PHE A 306 33.33 -12.92 -7.23
C PHE A 306 34.36 -12.76 -8.36
N SER A 307 35.15 -11.68 -8.35
CA SER A 307 36.24 -11.50 -9.31
C SER A 307 37.30 -12.60 -9.23
N SER A 308 37.71 -13.00 -8.02
CA SER A 308 38.66 -14.09 -7.81
C SER A 308 38.09 -15.44 -8.27
N TYR A 309 36.81 -15.69 -8.00
CA TYR A 309 36.10 -16.89 -8.44
C TYR A 309 36.02 -16.98 -9.97
N LEU A 310 35.62 -15.89 -10.63
CA LEU A 310 35.61 -15.78 -12.09
C LEU A 310 36.99 -16.06 -12.69
N LYS A 311 38.05 -15.46 -12.14
CA LYS A 311 39.43 -15.69 -12.60
C LYS A 311 39.86 -17.15 -12.45
N ALA A 312 39.53 -17.79 -11.32
CA ALA A 312 39.90 -19.17 -11.05
C ALA A 312 39.21 -20.15 -12.02
N ILE A 313 37.93 -19.93 -12.30
CA ILE A 313 37.14 -20.78 -13.19
C ILE A 313 37.50 -20.59 -14.66
N THR A 314 37.74 -19.35 -15.11
CA THR A 314 38.24 -19.11 -16.46
C THR A 314 39.59 -19.78 -16.68
N LYS A 315 40.47 -19.76 -15.67
CA LYS A 315 41.77 -20.45 -15.74
C LYS A 315 41.63 -21.98 -15.76
N ALA A 316 40.59 -22.52 -15.12
CA ALA A 316 40.30 -23.95 -15.12
C ALA A 316 39.60 -24.45 -16.39
N GLY A 317 39.26 -23.54 -17.34
CA GLY A 317 38.63 -23.90 -18.60
C GLY A 317 37.18 -24.38 -18.48
N CYS A 318 36.48 -24.04 -17.39
CA CYS A 318 35.08 -24.44 -17.23
C CYS A 318 34.17 -23.70 -18.21
N GLN A 319 33.06 -24.35 -18.56
CA GLN A 319 32.04 -23.76 -19.42
C GLN A 319 31.29 -22.63 -18.72
N LEU A 320 30.86 -21.65 -19.50
CA LEU A 320 30.11 -20.49 -19.04
C LEU A 320 28.82 -20.90 -18.30
N ASP A 321 28.16 -21.96 -18.75
CA ASP A 321 26.91 -22.45 -18.15
C ASP A 321 27.12 -22.95 -16.72
N THR A 322 28.24 -23.63 -16.45
CA THR A 322 28.61 -24.06 -15.10
C THR A 322 28.83 -22.86 -14.20
N LEU A 323 29.53 -21.83 -14.69
CA LEU A 323 29.80 -20.61 -13.94
C LEU A 323 28.51 -19.85 -13.59
N ILE A 324 27.58 -19.73 -14.54
CA ILE A 324 26.29 -19.08 -14.31
C ILE A 324 25.49 -19.87 -13.28
N SER A 325 25.43 -21.20 -13.42
CA SER A 325 24.67 -22.07 -12.50
C SER A 325 25.21 -22.02 -11.07
N THR A 326 26.52 -22.15 -10.88
CA THR A 326 27.14 -22.12 -9.55
C THR A 326 27.06 -20.74 -8.90
N THR A 327 27.24 -19.67 -9.69
CA THR A 327 27.06 -18.30 -9.21
C THR A 327 25.63 -18.05 -8.77
N ALA A 328 24.66 -18.41 -9.61
CA ALA A 328 23.24 -18.24 -9.31
C ALA A 328 22.86 -19.04 -8.06
N SER A 329 23.31 -20.30 -7.96
CA SER A 329 23.10 -21.14 -6.78
C SER A 329 23.69 -20.51 -5.52
N ALA A 330 24.93 -20.02 -5.55
CA ALA A 330 25.57 -19.37 -4.41
C ALA A 330 24.82 -18.10 -3.99
N LEU A 331 24.42 -17.25 -4.94
CA LEU A 331 23.63 -16.04 -4.65
C LEU A 331 22.25 -16.37 -4.08
N VAL A 332 21.58 -17.40 -4.59
CA VAL A 332 20.30 -17.87 -4.05
C VAL A 332 20.48 -18.39 -2.62
N MET A 333 21.50 -19.21 -2.36
CA MET A 333 21.76 -19.75 -1.02
C MET A 333 22.15 -18.65 -0.01
N ASP A 334 22.86 -17.61 -0.45
CA ASP A 334 23.27 -16.48 0.40
C ASP A 334 22.09 -15.53 0.71
N ASN A 335 21.19 -15.32 -0.25
CA ASN A 335 20.01 -14.46 -0.06
C ASN A 335 18.79 -15.18 0.56
N PHE A 336 18.78 -16.52 0.60
CA PHE A 336 17.68 -17.32 1.16
C PHE A 336 18.21 -18.38 2.15
N PRO A 337 18.57 -17.99 3.39
CA PRO A 337 19.00 -18.94 4.40
C PRO A 337 17.89 -19.96 4.74
N PRO A 338 18.25 -21.16 5.23
CA PRO A 338 17.29 -22.21 5.59
C PRO A 338 16.18 -21.67 6.51
N GLY A 339 14.93 -21.78 6.06
CA GLY A 339 13.76 -21.21 6.74
C GLY A 339 13.10 -20.02 6.01
N MET A 340 13.69 -19.51 4.92
CA MET A 340 13.04 -18.55 4.03
C MET A 340 12.04 -19.23 3.07
N PRO A 341 10.93 -18.54 2.67
CA PRO A 341 9.77 -19.15 2.00
C PRO A 341 9.95 -19.33 0.48
N CYS A 342 11.13 -19.72 0.02
CA CYS A 342 11.32 -20.25 -1.33
C CYS A 342 11.46 -21.77 -1.23
N THR A 343 10.33 -22.47 -1.14
CA THR A 343 10.30 -23.88 -1.49
C THR A 343 10.51 -23.98 -2.99
N TYR A 344 11.75 -24.20 -3.42
CA TYR A 344 12.02 -24.83 -4.70
C TYR A 344 11.40 -26.22 -4.65
N THR A 345 10.19 -26.39 -5.19
CA THR A 345 9.76 -27.71 -5.66
C THR A 345 10.59 -27.98 -6.91
N LEU A 346 11.71 -28.67 -6.72
CA LEU A 346 12.37 -29.37 -7.81
C LEU A 346 11.32 -30.34 -8.37
N TYR A 347 10.91 -30.11 -9.61
CA TYR A 347 10.17 -31.12 -10.36
C TYR A 347 11.15 -32.27 -10.60
N ASP A 348 10.97 -33.37 -9.88
CA ASP A 348 11.47 -34.68 -10.31
C ASP A 348 10.56 -35.17 -11.45
N ASN A 349 11.02 -34.98 -12.68
CA ASN A 349 11.12 -36.01 -13.74
C ASN A 349 11.61 -35.38 -15.06
#